data_AF-A0A943X717-F1
#
_entry.id   AF-A0A943X717-F1
#
_cell.length_a   1.000
_cell.length_b   1.000
_cell.length_c   1.000
_cell.angle_alpha   90.00
_cell.angle_beta   90.00
_cell.angle_gamma   90.00
#
_symmetry.space_group_name_H-M   'P 1'
#
loop_
_entity.id
_entity.type
_entity.pdbx_description
1 polymer ?
#
loop_
_entity_poly.entity_id
_entity_poly.type
_entity_poly.pdbx_seq_one_letter_code
_entity_poly.pdbx_strand_id
1 'polypeptide(L)'
;MDYLTENTCSKVISMDIDGDVVKNIEFMGGCNGNIKTIPLLLDGWTVDQIESKLSGIICGRRPTSCSDQLAKAVKAGYFASKDDGNVGTQGDERKGTW
;
A
#
# COMPACT_ATOMS: atom_id res chain seq x y z
N MET A 1 7.51 2.60 -0.23
CA MET A 1 6.53 3.64 0.21
C MET A 1 6.18 3.42 1.67
N ASP A 2 5.87 4.48 2.42
CA ASP A 2 5.48 4.38 3.83
C ASP A 2 4.01 4.79 4.02
N TYR A 3 3.25 3.95 4.73
CA TYR A 3 1.84 4.14 5.03
C TYR A 3 1.63 4.31 6.53
N LEU A 4 1.09 5.46 6.95
CA LEU A 4 0.70 5.70 8.33
C LEU A 4 -0.62 4.99 8.62
N THR A 5 -0.61 4.06 9.56
CA THR A 5 -1.80 3.27 9.91
C THR A 5 -2.62 3.97 10.99
N GLU A 6 -3.93 3.78 10.93
CA GLU A 6 -4.85 4.34 11.92
C GLU A 6 -5.56 3.26 12.73
N ASN A 7 -5.88 3.58 13.99
CA ASN A 7 -6.66 2.71 14.88
C ASN A 7 -6.07 1.30 15.10
N THR A 8 -4.77 1.10 14.86
CA THR A 8 -4.04 -0.16 15.03
C THR A 8 -2.92 -0.08 16.05
N CYS A 9 -2.31 -1.23 16.35
CA CYS A 9 -1.11 -1.32 17.20
C CYS A 9 0.15 -0.95 16.42
N SER A 10 0.24 -1.37 15.15
CA SER A 10 1.24 -0.86 14.21
C SER A 10 1.01 0.61 13.95
N LYS A 11 2.09 1.31 13.59
CA LYS A 11 2.11 2.76 13.33
C LYS A 11 2.43 3.07 11.87
N VAL A 12 3.33 2.28 11.28
CA VAL A 12 3.74 2.45 9.88
C VAL A 12 3.84 1.08 9.24
N ILE A 13 3.47 1.02 7.96
CA ILE A 13 3.75 -0.09 7.06
C ILE A 13 4.63 0.45 5.94
N SER A 14 5.82 -0.12 5.77
CA SER A 14 6.67 0.15 4.60
C SER A 14 6.59 -1.03 3.64
N MET A 15 6.63 -0.77 2.34
CA MET A 15 6.65 -1.80 1.29
C MET A 15 7.04 -1.21 -0.07
N ASP A 16 7.46 -2.08 -0.97
CA ASP A 16 7.68 -1.77 -2.37
C ASP A 16 6.55 -2.30 -3.24
N ILE A 17 6.19 -1.55 -4.27
CA ILE A 17 5.20 -1.96 -5.28
C ILE A 17 5.86 -1.92 -6.65
N ASP A 18 5.88 -3.07 -7.30
CA ASP A 18 6.46 -3.31 -8.62
C ASP A 18 5.34 -3.78 -9.55
N GLY A 19 4.76 -2.85 -10.30
CA GLY A 19 3.53 -3.09 -11.05
C GLY A 19 2.35 -3.31 -10.10
N ASP A 20 1.84 -4.53 -10.04
CA ASP A 20 0.80 -4.96 -9.10
C ASP A 20 1.33 -5.89 -8.00
N VAL A 21 2.63 -6.17 -7.96
CA VAL A 21 3.27 -7.07 -6.99
C VAL A 21 3.82 -6.27 -5.81
N VAL A 22 3.52 -6.72 -4.59
CA VAL A 22 3.98 -6.12 -3.34
C VAL A 22 5.18 -6.90 -2.80
N LYS A 23 6.23 -6.20 -2.39
CA LYS A 23 7.47 -6.77 -1.85
C LYS A 23 7.95 -6.00 -0.62
N ASN A 24 8.87 -6.60 0.14
CA ASN A 24 9.58 -5.93 1.24
C ASN A 24 8.64 -5.28 2.27
N ILE A 25 7.57 -5.98 2.64
CA ILE A 25 6.60 -5.48 3.62
C ILE A 25 7.28 -5.42 5.00
N GLU A 26 7.21 -4.28 5.67
CA GLU A 26 7.71 -4.10 7.03
C GLU A 26 6.69 -3.36 7.88
N PHE A 27 6.55 -3.77 9.14
CA PHE A 27 5.67 -3.11 10.11
C PHE A 27 6.50 -2.45 11.21
N MET A 28 6.28 -1.16 11.45
CA MET A 28 6.79 -0.48 12.63
C MET A 28 5.75 -0.50 13.76
N GLY A 29 6.08 -1.21 14.84
CA GLY A 29 5.21 -1.41 15.99
C GLY A 29 4.13 -2.48 15.77
N GLY A 30 3.57 -3.00 16.87
CA GLY A 30 2.55 -4.04 16.85
C GLY A 30 2.97 -5.33 17.56
N CYS A 31 2.22 -6.40 17.31
CA CYS A 31 2.50 -7.72 17.90
C CYS A 31 3.76 -8.32 17.29
N ASN A 32 4.75 -8.68 18.12
CA ASN A 32 6.06 -9.17 17.67
C ASN A 32 5.99 -10.37 16.70
N GLY A 33 5.01 -11.26 16.89
CA GLY A 33 4.77 -12.38 15.98
C GLY A 33 4.29 -11.89 14.61
N ASN A 34 3.20 -11.13 14.59
CA ASN A 34 2.57 -10.67 13.34
C ASN A 34 3.50 -9.78 12.51
N ILE A 35 4.30 -8.91 13.13
CA ILE A 35 5.24 -8.04 12.40
C ILE A 35 6.33 -8.85 11.68
N LYS A 36 6.62 -10.09 12.12
CA LYS A 36 7.58 -10.98 11.46
C LYS A 36 6.91 -11.90 10.45
N THR A 37 5.74 -12.43 10.77
CA THR A 37 5.11 -13.47 9.95
C THR A 37 4.35 -12.93 8.75
N ILE A 38 3.65 -11.78 8.89
CA ILE A 38 2.86 -11.21 7.79
C ILE A 38 3.74 -10.90 6.57
N PRO A 39 4.90 -10.22 6.72
CA PRO A 39 5.83 -10.02 5.60
C PRO A 39 6.21 -11.31 4.88
N LEU A 40 6.59 -12.34 5.63
CA LEU A 40 7.03 -13.62 5.06
C LEU A 40 5.92 -14.35 4.31
N LEU A 41 4.67 -14.21 4.74
CA LEU A 41 3.52 -14.89 4.13
C LEU A 41 3.04 -14.22 2.85
N LEU A 42 3.21 -12.90 2.74
CA LEU A 42 2.60 -12.07 1.70
C LEU A 42 3.62 -11.49 0.71
N ASP A 43 4.92 -11.70 0.92
CA ASP A 43 5.94 -11.25 -0.02
C ASP A 43 5.70 -11.84 -1.42
N GLY A 44 5.72 -10.98 -2.44
CA GLY A 44 5.47 -11.34 -3.82
C GLY A 44 3.99 -11.54 -4.18
N TRP A 45 3.06 -11.25 -3.28
CA TRP A 45 1.63 -11.27 -3.59
C TRP A 45 1.22 -10.02 -4.37
N THR A 46 0.18 -10.18 -5.20
CA THR A 46 -0.43 -9.04 -5.89
C THR A 46 -1.30 -8.21 -4.93
N VAL A 47 -1.49 -6.93 -5.28
CA VAL A 47 -2.38 -6.00 -4.58
C VAL A 47 -3.78 -6.60 -4.40
N ASP A 48 -4.35 -7.18 -5.47
CA ASP A 48 -5.67 -7.81 -5.44
C ASP A 48 -5.75 -9.02 -4.50
N GLN A 49 -4.71 -9.86 -4.46
CA GLN A 49 -4.66 -11.01 -3.54
C GLN A 49 -4.65 -10.56 -2.08
N ILE A 50 -3.88 -9.51 -1.76
CA ILE A 50 -3.82 -8.96 -0.40
C ILE A 50 -5.14 -8.27 -0.03
N GLU A 51 -5.67 -7.40 -0.90
CA GLU A 51 -6.92 -6.68 -0.65
C GLU A 51 -8.08 -7.67 -0.44
N SER A 52 -8.25 -8.62 -1.36
CA SER A 52 -9.36 -9.59 -1.30
C SER A 52 -9.34 -10.48 -0.06
N LYS A 53 -8.16 -10.76 0.50
CA LYS A 53 -8.01 -11.62 1.68
C LYS A 53 -8.08 -10.86 3.00
N LEU A 54 -7.58 -9.63 3.06
CA LEU A 54 -7.34 -8.93 4.32
C LEU A 54 -8.29 -7.76 4.57
N SER A 55 -8.96 -7.25 3.54
CA SER A 55 -9.88 -6.11 3.67
C SER A 55 -11.03 -6.42 4.63
N GLY A 56 -11.31 -5.49 5.53
CA GLY A 56 -12.40 -5.57 6.51
C GLY A 56 -12.11 -6.43 7.74
N ILE A 57 -10.93 -7.07 7.86
CA ILE A 57 -10.57 -7.81 9.08
C ILE A 57 -10.40 -6.82 10.23
N ILE A 58 -11.18 -7.01 11.32
CA ILE A 58 -11.12 -6.15 12.51
C ILE A 58 -10.30 -6.78 13.65
N CYS A 59 -9.76 -5.95 14.55
CA CYS A 59 -9.04 -6.38 15.75
C CYS A 59 -9.82 -6.01 17.02
N GLY A 60 -10.51 -7.00 17.59
CA GLY A 60 -11.34 -6.80 18.79
C GLY A 60 -12.46 -5.78 18.54
N ARG A 61 -12.47 -4.69 19.31
CA ARG A 61 -13.46 -3.60 19.19
C ARG A 61 -13.04 -2.48 18.22
N ARG A 62 -11.83 -2.54 17.66
CA ARG A 62 -11.34 -1.51 16.72
C ARG A 62 -12.07 -1.65 15.38
N PRO A 63 -12.31 -0.56 14.65
CA PRO A 63 -12.98 -0.61 13.34
C PRO A 63 -12.10 -1.19 12.22
N THR A 64 -10.90 -1.67 12.54
CA THR A 64 -9.86 -2.13 11.59
C THR A 64 -8.84 -3.02 12.31
N SER A 65 -7.87 -3.55 11.57
CA SER A 65 -6.73 -4.33 12.08
C SER A 65 -5.46 -3.99 11.29
N CYS A 66 -4.30 -4.45 11.76
CA CYS A 66 -3.04 -4.29 11.00
C CYS A 66 -3.14 -4.91 9.59
N SER A 67 -3.86 -6.02 9.43
CA SER A 67 -4.07 -6.68 8.14
C SER A 67 -5.01 -5.87 7.23
N ASP A 68 -6.09 -5.31 7.77
CA ASP A 68 -6.98 -4.42 7.01
C ASP A 68 -6.29 -3.11 6.63
N GLN A 69 -5.44 -2.55 7.50
CA GLN A 69 -4.60 -1.41 7.16
C GLN A 69 -3.56 -1.76 6.07
N LEU A 70 -3.02 -2.99 6.06
CA LEU A 70 -2.16 -3.44 4.96
C LEU A 70 -2.93 -3.49 3.63
N ALA A 71 -4.17 -4.01 3.60
CA ALA A 71 -5.01 -3.99 2.41
C ALA A 71 -5.22 -2.57 1.87
N LYS A 72 -5.48 -1.61 2.77
CA LYS A 72 -5.61 -0.19 2.40
C LYS A 72 -4.29 0.41 1.90
N ALA A 73 -3.19 0.05 2.54
CA ALA A 73 -1.86 0.52 2.19
C ALA A 73 -1.48 0.06 0.77
N VAL A 74 -1.60 -1.23 0.46
CA VAL A 74 -1.20 -1.77 -0.86
C VAL A 74 -2.00 -1.14 -1.98
N LYS A 75 -3.30 -0.90 -1.75
CA LYS A 75 -4.19 -0.22 -2.68
C LYS A 75 -3.77 1.22 -2.91
N ALA A 76 -3.49 1.96 -1.84
CA ALA A 76 -3.03 3.35 -1.93
C ALA A 76 -1.71 3.46 -2.70
N GLY A 77 -0.75 2.60 -2.38
CA GLY A 77 0.55 2.56 -3.07
C GLY A 77 0.42 2.20 -4.55
N TYR A 78 -0.46 1.26 -4.90
CA TYR A 78 -0.71 0.87 -6.28
C TYR A 78 -1.22 2.06 -7.11
N PHE A 79 -2.21 2.80 -6.61
CA PHE A 79 -2.72 3.97 -7.31
C PHE A 79 -1.68 5.07 -7.44
N ALA A 80 -0.92 5.36 -6.37
CA ALA A 80 0.17 6.34 -6.43
C ALA A 80 1.21 5.97 -7.50
N SER A 81 1.58 4.68 -7.62
CA SER A 81 2.54 4.22 -8.64
C SER A 81 2.03 4.35 -10.08
N LYS A 82 0.71 4.41 -10.30
CA LYS A 82 0.11 4.61 -11.62
C LYS A 82 0.10 6.07 -12.04
N ASP A 83 -0.04 6.98 -11.07
CA ASP A 83 -0.10 8.42 -11.33
C ASP A 83 1.27 8.97 -11.77
N ASP A 84 2.37 8.40 -11.26
CA ASP A 84 3.75 8.72 -11.71
C ASP A 84 4.02 8.32 -13.18
N GLY A 85 3.21 7.42 -13.74
CA GLY A 85 3.29 6.96 -15.13
C GLY A 85 2.55 7.85 -16.15
N ASN A 86 1.84 8.90 -15.71
CA ASN A 86 1.06 9.77 -16.58
C ASN A 86 1.59 11.21 -16.61
N VAL A 87 2.88 11.39 -16.89
CA VAL A 87 3.41 12.67 -17.40
C VAL A 87 3.02 12.79 -18.87
N GLY A 88 1.77 13.19 -19.10
CA GLY A 88 1.29 13.60 -20.42
C GLY A 88 2.04 14.85 -20.88
N THR A 89 2.78 14.71 -21.98
CA THR A 89 3.32 15.83 -22.75
C THR A 89 2.18 16.69 -23.26
N GLN A 90 1.86 17.78 -22.55
CA GLN A 90 1.06 18.84 -23.14
C GLN A 90 1.99 19.63 -24.07
N GLY A 91 2.00 19.25 -25.35
CA GLY A 91 2.59 20.05 -26.39
C GLY A 91 1.85 21.39 -26.47
N ASP A 92 2.58 22.48 -26.25
CA ASP A 92 2.10 23.81 -26.61
C ASP A 92 2.48 24.07 -28.07
N GLU A 93 1.51 23.80 -28.95
CA GLU A 93 1.58 24.14 -30.36
C GLU A 93 1.52 25.66 -30.54
N ARG A 94 2.63 26.22 -31.05
CA ARG A 94 2.68 27.36 -31.98
C ARG A 94 1.55 28.39 -31.88
N LYS A 95 1.85 29.57 -31.35
CA LYS A 95 1.36 30.84 -31.93
C LYS A 95 2.48 31.88 -32.01
N GLY A 96 3.22 31.81 -33.11
CA GLY A 96 3.85 32.99 -33.68
C GLY A 96 2.91 33.61 -34.71
N THR A 97 2.63 34.90 -34.56
CA THR A 97 2.27 35.83 -35.64
C THR A 97 2.62 37.24 -35.16
N TRP A 98 3.68 37.78 -35.77
CA TRP A 98 4.15 39.17 -35.93
C TRP A 98 4.01 40.16 -34.77
#